data_AF-A0A023AV41-F1
#
_entry.id   AF-A0A023AV41-F1
#
_cell.length_a   1.000
_cell.length_b   1.000
_cell.length_c   1.000
_cell.angle_alpha   90.00
_cell.angle_beta   90.00
_cell.angle_gamma   90.00
#
_symmetry.space_group_name_H-M   'P 1'
#
loop_
_entity.id
_entity.type
_entity.pdbx_description
1 polymer ?
#
loop_
_entity_poly.entity_id
_entity_poly.type
_entity_poly.pdbx_seq_one_letter_code
_entity_poly.pdbx_strand_id
1 'polypeptide(L)'
;MTVSTTKKTHDPFVIIRGRDYLKLISRGMFVTNASKIFQDDVYCEVIKIGGVVRNKDRFVRRRQRLIGPNESTLKAMEVLTRCHIVVAGQTVACLGDWKGIKRVRKIVLDCMNNIHPIYSLKTLMIERELARNEQMKNKDWQPYIPHFKKIRSQTDDVKVKKKKSFDHAN
;
A
#
# COMPACT_ATOMS: atom_id res chain seq x y z
N MET A 1 0.10 6.12 25.23
CA MET A 1 -1.26 6.68 25.06
C MET A 1 -2.26 5.57 25.29
N THR A 2 -3.29 5.83 26.08
CA THR A 2 -4.34 4.88 26.45
C THR A 2 -5.71 5.47 26.10
N VAL A 3 -6.68 4.62 25.81
CA VAL A 3 -8.09 5.01 25.62
C VAL A 3 -8.96 4.09 26.47
N SER A 4 -9.93 4.65 27.17
CA SER A 4 -10.85 3.93 28.04
C SER A 4 -12.25 4.54 27.95
N THR A 5 -13.28 3.73 28.13
CA THR A 5 -14.66 4.21 28.25
C THR A 5 -14.88 4.86 29.62
N THR A 6 -15.93 5.67 29.73
CA THR A 6 -16.35 6.30 30.98
C THR A 6 -17.81 5.97 31.26
N LYS A 7 -18.31 6.28 32.46
CA LYS A 7 -19.74 6.17 32.80
C LYS A 7 -20.66 7.02 31.90
N LYS A 8 -20.10 8.00 31.17
CA LYS A 8 -20.81 8.89 30.24
C LYS A 8 -20.69 8.47 28.78
N THR A 9 -20.05 7.33 28.48
CA THR A 9 -19.93 6.83 27.11
C THR A 9 -21.27 6.28 26.64
N HIS A 10 -21.95 6.99 25.74
CA HIS A 10 -23.25 6.59 25.21
C HIS A 10 -23.13 5.49 24.14
N ASP A 11 -22.20 5.63 23.19
CA ASP A 11 -21.93 4.60 22.17
C ASP A 11 -20.87 3.61 22.68
N PRO A 12 -21.20 2.32 22.90
CA PRO A 12 -20.23 1.32 23.34
C PRO A 12 -19.14 1.01 22.29
N PHE A 13 -19.39 1.21 20.99
CA PHE A 13 -18.44 0.86 19.93
C PHE A 13 -17.39 1.96 19.65
N VAL A 14 -17.62 3.18 20.14
CA VAL A 14 -16.68 4.31 19.97
C VAL A 14 -15.27 3.99 20.50
N ILE A 15 -15.15 3.08 21.47
CA ILE A 15 -13.85 2.65 22.02
C ILE A 15 -12.96 1.98 20.97
N ILE A 16 -13.56 1.26 20.01
CA ILE A 16 -12.85 0.62 18.90
C ILE A 16 -12.27 1.70 17.98
N ARG A 17 -13.06 2.74 17.68
CA ARG A 17 -12.63 3.91 16.91
C ARG A 17 -11.51 4.67 17.62
N GLY A 18 -11.63 4.86 18.94
CA GLY A 18 -10.59 5.49 19.76
C GLY A 18 -9.28 4.71 19.79
N ARG A 19 -9.34 3.38 19.86
CA ARG A 19 -8.16 2.51 19.75
C ARG A 19 -7.47 2.68 18.40
N ASP A 20 -8.25 2.70 17.33
CA ASP A 20 -7.74 2.79 15.97
C ASP A 20 -7.21 4.20 15.65
N TYR A 21 -7.83 5.24 16.20
CA TYR A 21 -7.31 6.61 16.22
C TYR A 21 -5.91 6.69 16.85
N LEU A 22 -5.73 6.11 18.04
CA LEU A 22 -4.41 6.08 18.70
C LEU A 22 -3.37 5.32 17.87
N LYS A 23 -3.76 4.21 17.22
CA LYS A 23 -2.86 3.50 16.30
C LYS A 23 -2.43 4.40 15.14
N LEU A 24 -3.34 5.15 14.54
CA LEU A 24 -3.01 6.05 13.42
C LEU A 24 -2.03 7.15 13.85
N ILE A 25 -2.27 7.80 14.99
CA ILE A 25 -1.35 8.80 15.55
C ILE A 25 0.02 8.19 15.82
N SER A 26 0.07 6.98 16.40
CA SER A 26 1.34 6.29 16.66
C SER A 26 2.15 5.98 15.39
N ARG A 27 1.50 6.01 14.22
CA ARG A 27 2.14 5.87 12.90
C ARG A 27 2.43 7.21 12.22
N GLY A 28 2.26 8.33 12.90
CA GLY A 28 2.60 9.66 12.36
C GLY A 28 1.49 10.28 11.50
N MET A 29 0.26 9.78 11.55
CA MET A 29 -0.86 10.44 10.89
C MET A 29 -1.24 11.70 11.64
N PHE A 30 -1.42 12.81 10.91
CA PHE A 30 -1.80 14.09 11.49
C PHE A 30 -3.18 14.02 12.15
N VAL A 31 -3.33 14.68 13.29
CA VAL A 31 -4.50 14.62 14.17
C VAL A 31 -5.80 14.92 13.43
N THR A 32 -5.82 15.93 12.55
CA THR A 32 -7.02 16.32 11.80
C THR A 32 -7.42 15.31 10.73
N ASN A 33 -6.48 14.52 10.22
CA ASN A 33 -6.80 13.43 9.30
C ASN A 33 -7.27 12.22 10.08
N ALA A 34 -6.55 11.85 11.15
CA ALA A 34 -6.88 10.69 11.97
C ALA A 34 -8.28 10.80 12.60
N SER A 35 -8.74 12.01 12.96
CA SER A 35 -10.06 12.22 13.59
C SER A 35 -11.23 11.78 12.69
N LYS A 36 -11.02 11.68 11.38
CA LYS A 36 -12.04 11.17 10.44
C LYS A 36 -12.42 9.71 10.71
N ILE A 37 -11.64 8.95 11.48
CA ILE A 37 -11.98 7.56 11.86
C ILE A 37 -13.26 7.44 12.70
N PHE A 38 -13.69 8.53 13.34
CA PHE A 38 -14.94 8.61 14.08
C PHE A 38 -16.16 8.88 13.20
N GLN A 39 -15.96 9.13 11.91
CA GLN A 39 -17.05 9.21 10.94
C GLN A 39 -17.48 7.80 10.53
N ASP A 40 -18.75 7.66 10.19
CA ASP A 40 -19.29 6.44 9.62
C ASP A 40 -18.64 6.14 8.26
N ASP A 41 -18.59 4.85 7.90
CA ASP A 41 -17.98 4.33 6.67
C ASP A 41 -16.49 4.62 6.42
N VAL A 42 -15.82 5.32 7.34
CA VAL A 42 -14.37 5.46 7.33
C VAL A 42 -13.75 4.32 8.13
N TYR A 43 -12.75 3.65 7.55
CA TYR A 43 -12.02 2.57 8.21
C TYR A 43 -10.53 2.89 8.22
N CYS A 44 -9.75 2.14 8.99
CA CYS A 44 -8.30 2.26 8.96
C CYS A 44 -7.63 0.90 8.86
N GLU A 45 -6.41 0.91 8.35
CA GLU A 45 -5.55 -0.27 8.34
C GLU A 45 -4.08 0.11 8.50
N VAL A 46 -3.33 -0.72 9.22
CA VAL A 46 -1.87 -0.64 9.28
C VAL A 46 -1.27 -1.86 8.57
N ILE A 47 -0.75 -1.63 7.37
CA ILE A 47 -0.15 -2.65 6.51
C ILE A 47 1.31 -2.84 6.93
N LYS A 48 1.68 -4.07 7.30
CA LYS A 48 3.07 -4.43 7.61
C LYS A 48 3.86 -4.67 6.32
N ILE A 49 4.88 -3.86 6.09
CA ILE A 49 5.83 -4.02 4.97
C ILE A 49 7.20 -4.55 5.41
N GLY A 50 7.49 -4.51 6.72
CA GLY A 50 8.69 -5.10 7.31
C GLY A 50 8.72 -6.62 7.15
N GLY A 51 9.88 -7.16 6.76
CA GLY A 51 10.09 -8.60 6.55
C GLY A 51 9.68 -9.13 5.18
N VAL A 52 8.94 -8.36 4.36
CA VAL A 52 8.59 -8.75 2.99
C VAL A 52 9.83 -8.87 2.11
N VAL A 53 10.82 -8.01 2.35
CA VAL A 53 12.10 -8.02 1.64
C VAL A 53 13.21 -8.29 2.63
N ARG A 54 13.98 -9.37 2.41
CA ARG A 54 15.08 -9.78 3.31
C ARG A 54 16.23 -8.76 3.37
N ASN A 55 16.60 -8.20 2.22
CA ASN A 55 17.71 -7.25 2.12
C ASN A 55 17.25 -5.82 2.47
N LYS A 56 17.93 -5.18 3.42
CA LYS A 56 17.62 -3.84 3.94
C LYS A 56 17.70 -2.75 2.86
N ASP A 57 18.72 -2.74 2.02
CA ASP A 57 18.88 -1.72 0.97
C ASP A 57 17.78 -1.85 -0.08
N ARG A 58 17.44 -3.08 -0.44
CA ARG A 58 16.33 -3.35 -1.37
C ARG A 58 15.00 -2.90 -0.77
N PHE A 59 14.79 -3.12 0.53
CA PHE A 59 13.62 -2.64 1.26
C PHE A 59 13.53 -1.11 1.21
N VAL A 60 14.61 -0.40 1.52
CA VAL A 60 14.65 1.08 1.49
C VAL A 60 14.35 1.60 0.09
N ARG A 61 14.95 1.02 -0.96
CA ARG A 61 14.69 1.41 -2.35
C ARG A 61 13.23 1.16 -2.78
N ARG A 62 12.63 0.03 -2.39
CA ARG A 62 11.21 -0.27 -2.70
C ARG A 62 10.25 0.61 -1.90
N ARG A 63 10.59 0.94 -0.65
CA ARG A 63 9.82 1.90 0.15
C ARG A 63 9.88 3.30 -0.45
N GLN A 64 11.07 3.76 -0.87
CA GLN A 64 11.20 5.05 -1.53
C GLN A 64 10.44 5.10 -2.86
N ARG A 65 10.43 3.99 -3.62
CA ARG A 65 9.61 3.85 -4.82
C ARG A 65 8.12 3.99 -4.55
N LEU A 66 7.62 3.46 -3.43
CA LEU A 66 6.21 3.61 -3.04
C LEU A 66 5.83 5.07 -2.77
N ILE A 67 6.74 5.83 -2.15
CA ILE A 67 6.56 7.26 -1.87
C ILE A 67 6.64 8.06 -3.18
N GLY A 68 7.62 7.74 -4.02
CA GLY A 68 7.92 8.45 -5.26
C GLY A 68 8.73 9.74 -5.04
N PRO A 69 9.20 10.37 -6.13
CA PRO A 69 9.86 11.68 -6.04
C PRO A 69 8.85 12.73 -5.58
N ASN A 70 9.25 13.60 -4.64
CA ASN A 70 8.39 14.64 -4.05
C ASN A 70 7.02 14.11 -3.59
N GLU A 71 6.96 12.86 -3.09
CA GLU A 71 5.73 12.20 -2.65
C GLU A 71 4.63 12.07 -3.73
N SER A 72 4.98 12.27 -5.00
CA SER A 72 4.02 12.28 -6.12
C SER A 72 3.24 10.97 -6.25
N THR A 73 3.90 9.83 -6.05
CA THR A 73 3.27 8.50 -6.17
C THR A 73 2.32 8.25 -5.00
N LEU A 74 2.74 8.63 -3.78
CA LEU A 74 1.90 8.56 -2.60
C LEU A 74 0.66 9.44 -2.77
N LYS A 75 0.84 10.70 -3.18
CA LYS A 75 -0.26 11.64 -3.38
C LYS A 75 -1.23 11.20 -4.48
N ALA A 76 -0.71 10.69 -5.60
CA ALA A 76 -1.54 10.11 -6.65
C ALA A 76 -2.39 8.94 -6.13
N MET A 77 -1.79 8.06 -5.32
CA MET A 77 -2.50 6.95 -4.68
C MET A 77 -3.62 7.46 -3.78
N GLU A 78 -3.34 8.46 -2.92
CA GLU A 78 -4.36 9.08 -2.05
C GLU A 78 -5.54 9.65 -2.85
N VAL A 79 -5.27 10.39 -3.92
CA VAL A 79 -6.31 11.02 -4.75
C VAL A 79 -7.15 9.99 -5.50
N LEU A 80 -6.53 8.91 -5.97
CA LEU A 80 -7.23 7.87 -6.73
C LEU A 80 -8.04 6.94 -5.82
N THR A 81 -7.55 6.62 -4.63
CA THR A 81 -8.25 5.71 -3.69
C THR A 81 -9.13 6.44 -2.68
N ARG A 82 -9.06 7.78 -2.61
CA ARG A 82 -9.70 8.62 -1.58
C ARG A 82 -9.31 8.21 -0.16
N CYS A 83 -8.07 7.78 0.01
CA CYS A 83 -7.52 7.41 1.32
C CYS A 83 -6.44 8.40 1.74
N HIS A 84 -6.30 8.61 3.05
CA HIS A 84 -5.11 9.23 3.64
C HIS A 84 -4.08 8.14 3.92
N ILE A 85 -2.85 8.30 3.45
CA ILE A 85 -1.84 7.25 3.50
C ILE A 85 -0.55 7.81 4.09
N VAL A 86 -0.02 7.13 5.10
CA VAL A 86 1.23 7.51 5.77
C VAL A 86 2.19 6.33 5.75
N VAL A 87 3.39 6.55 5.22
CA VAL A 87 4.47 5.54 5.21
C VAL A 87 5.37 5.79 6.42
N ALA A 88 5.31 4.90 7.40
CA ALA A 88 6.04 5.04 8.66
C ALA A 88 6.93 3.83 8.93
N GLY A 89 8.24 4.01 8.76
CA GLY A 89 9.23 2.97 9.05
C GLY A 89 9.02 1.69 8.25
N GLN A 90 8.50 0.65 8.91
CA GLN A 90 8.19 -0.68 8.38
C GLN A 90 6.69 -0.96 8.21
N THR A 91 5.87 0.09 8.31
CA THR A 91 4.41 0.00 8.18
C THR A 91 3.89 1.09 7.26
N VAL A 92 2.75 0.85 6.63
CA VAL A 92 1.98 1.85 5.90
C VAL A 92 0.61 1.93 6.55
N ALA A 93 0.27 3.07 7.12
CA ALA A 93 -1.05 3.33 7.68
C ALA A 93 -1.93 3.94 6.60
N CYS A 94 -3.17 3.49 6.48
CA CYS A 94 -4.17 4.07 5.59
C CYS A 94 -5.51 4.27 6.30
N LEU A 95 -6.24 5.30 5.88
CA LEU A 95 -7.53 5.71 6.41
C LEU A 95 -8.46 6.06 5.24
N GLY A 96 -9.67 5.52 5.22
CA GLY A 96 -10.68 5.81 4.19
C GLY A 96 -11.67 4.65 4.01
N ASP A 97 -12.34 4.62 2.86
CA ASP A 97 -13.34 3.60 2.56
C ASP A 97 -12.73 2.21 2.44
N TRP A 98 -13.51 1.17 2.75
CA TRP A 98 -13.06 -0.23 2.69
C TRP A 98 -12.50 -0.60 1.30
N LYS A 99 -13.16 -0.15 0.21
CA LYS A 99 -12.74 -0.42 -1.17
C LYS A 99 -11.40 0.24 -1.47
N GLY A 100 -11.22 1.47 -1.00
CA GLY A 100 -9.98 2.23 -1.15
C GLY A 100 -8.84 1.55 -0.40
N ILE A 101 -9.06 1.18 0.86
CA ILE A 101 -8.07 0.46 1.69
C ILE A 101 -7.63 -0.86 1.04
N LYS A 102 -8.58 -1.66 0.53
CA LYS A 102 -8.25 -2.92 -0.16
C LYS A 102 -7.37 -2.70 -1.39
N ARG A 103 -7.63 -1.63 -2.15
CA ARG A 103 -6.79 -1.23 -3.30
C ARG A 103 -5.40 -0.80 -2.85
N VAL A 104 -5.30 0.06 -1.84
CA VAL A 104 -4.02 0.50 -1.25
C VAL A 104 -3.20 -0.69 -0.76
N ARG A 105 -3.80 -1.60 0.01
CA ARG A 105 -3.15 -2.83 0.51
C ARG A 105 -2.52 -3.62 -0.64
N LYS A 106 -3.26 -3.84 -1.72
CA LYS A 106 -2.76 -4.55 -2.90
C LYS A 106 -1.55 -3.83 -3.51
N ILE A 107 -1.66 -2.53 -3.76
CA ILE A 107 -0.58 -1.71 -4.36
C ILE A 107 0.69 -1.73 -3.50
N VAL A 108 0.54 -1.56 -2.18
CA VAL A 108 1.66 -1.53 -1.24
C VAL A 108 2.41 -2.87 -1.22
N LEU A 109 1.67 -3.98 -1.15
CA LEU A 109 2.27 -5.32 -1.14
C LEU A 109 2.91 -5.67 -2.49
N ASP A 110 2.25 -5.34 -3.60
CA ASP A 110 2.77 -5.54 -4.96
C ASP A 110 4.07 -4.73 -5.16
N CYS A 111 4.11 -3.49 -4.65
CA CYS A 111 5.31 -2.65 -4.65
C CYS A 111 6.48 -3.30 -3.89
N MET A 112 6.20 -3.88 -2.73
CA MET A 112 7.19 -4.63 -1.97
C MET A 112 7.59 -5.94 -2.66
N ASN A 113 6.73 -6.52 -3.50
CA ASN A 113 6.98 -7.71 -4.33
C ASN A 113 7.57 -7.39 -5.72
N ASN A 114 8.18 -6.22 -5.89
CA ASN A 114 8.89 -5.79 -7.10
C ASN A 114 8.01 -5.37 -8.29
N ILE A 115 6.71 -5.17 -8.11
CA ILE A 115 5.85 -4.60 -9.15
C ILE A 115 5.85 -3.08 -8.96
N HIS A 116 6.07 -2.28 -10.00
CA HIS A 116 6.12 -0.82 -9.83
C HIS A 116 4.71 -0.25 -9.57
N PRO A 117 4.50 0.63 -8.57
CA PRO A 117 3.17 1.15 -8.22
C PRO A 117 2.52 1.93 -9.37
N ILE A 118 3.32 2.51 -10.27
CA ILE A 118 2.83 3.19 -11.49
C ILE A 118 1.88 2.33 -12.32
N TYR A 119 2.08 1.01 -12.36
CA TYR A 119 1.23 0.11 -13.14
C TYR A 119 -0.19 0.09 -12.55
N SER A 120 -0.29 -0.09 -11.24
CA SER A 120 -1.57 -0.06 -10.55
C SER A 120 -2.22 1.31 -10.57
N LEU A 121 -1.44 2.39 -10.48
CA LEU A 121 -1.96 3.77 -10.60
C LEU A 121 -2.55 4.02 -11.99
N LYS A 122 -1.89 3.58 -13.06
CA LYS A 122 -2.44 3.68 -14.43
C LYS A 122 -3.76 2.91 -14.56
N THR A 123 -3.83 1.69 -14.01
CA THR A 123 -5.08 0.93 -13.98
C THR A 123 -6.18 1.68 -13.23
N LEU A 124 -5.89 2.25 -12.06
CA LEU A 124 -6.85 3.03 -11.28
C LEU A 124 -7.31 4.30 -12.00
N MET A 125 -6.42 4.98 -12.74
CA MET A 125 -6.78 6.14 -13.56
C MET A 125 -7.75 5.74 -14.67
N ILE A 126 -7.44 4.67 -15.39
CA ILE A 126 -8.31 4.18 -16.48
C ILE A 126 -9.67 3.73 -15.93
N GLU A 127 -9.69 2.96 -14.83
CA GLU A 127 -10.94 2.59 -14.16
C GLU A 127 -11.78 3.81 -13.76
N ARG A 128 -11.13 4.88 -13.27
CA ARG A 128 -11.83 6.11 -12.87
C ARG A 128 -12.43 6.84 -14.06
N GLU A 129 -11.71 6.92 -15.19
CA GLU A 129 -12.23 7.52 -16.42
C GLU A 129 -13.36 6.67 -17.05
N LEU A 130 -13.21 5.34 -17.05
CA LEU A 130 -14.25 4.43 -17.54
C LEU A 130 -15.52 4.52 -16.68
N ALA A 131 -15.39 4.61 -15.35
CA ALA A 131 -16.52 4.76 -14.45
C ALA A 131 -17.26 6.09 -14.64
N ARG A 132 -16.57 7.13 -15.11
CA ARG A 132 -17.17 8.43 -15.42
C ARG A 132 -18.01 8.38 -16.71
N ASN A 133 -17.66 7.51 -17.66
CA ASN A 133 -18.35 7.39 -18.93
C ASN A 133 -19.61 6.51 -18.82
N GLU A 134 -20.78 7.10 -19.06
CA GLU A 134 -22.07 6.43 -18.94
C GLU A 134 -22.25 5.24 -19.87
N GLN A 135 -21.68 5.31 -21.08
CA GLN A 135 -21.76 4.24 -22.09
C GLN A 135 -20.96 2.99 -21.71
N MET A 136 -20.02 3.13 -20.77
CA MET A 136 -19.12 2.05 -20.35
C MET A 136 -19.61 1.34 -19.08
N LYS A 137 -20.60 1.88 -18.35
CA LYS A 137 -21.06 1.34 -17.05
C LYS A 137 -21.46 -0.13 -17.08
N ASN A 138 -22.04 -0.59 -18.20
CA ASN A 138 -22.56 -1.96 -18.35
C ASN A 138 -21.65 -2.89 -19.18
N LYS A 139 -20.47 -2.43 -19.61
CA LYS A 139 -19.56 -3.20 -20.46
C LYS A 139 -18.43 -3.80 -19.64
N ASP A 140 -17.86 -4.91 -20.11
CA ASP A 140 -16.64 -5.46 -19.52
C ASP A 140 -15.45 -4.52 -19.77
N TRP A 141 -14.71 -4.21 -18.70
CA TRP A 141 -13.58 -3.29 -18.73
C TRP A 141 -12.24 -4.00 -18.93
N GLN A 142 -12.17 -5.34 -18.83
CA GLN A 142 -10.92 -6.10 -18.99
C GLN A 142 -10.12 -5.73 -20.26
N PRO A 143 -10.74 -5.55 -21.45
CA PRO A 143 -9.98 -5.22 -22.66
C PRO A 143 -9.25 -3.88 -22.60
N TYR A 144 -9.73 -2.95 -21.77
CA TYR A 144 -9.19 -1.60 -21.62
C TYR A 144 -8.14 -1.49 -20.51
N ILE A 145 -8.03 -2.53 -19.65
CA ILE A 145 -7.10 -2.55 -18.54
C ILE A 145 -5.72 -3.02 -19.04
N PRO A 146 -4.65 -2.24 -18.80
CA PRO A 146 -3.32 -2.62 -19.25
C PRO A 146 -2.80 -3.80 -18.42
N HIS A 147 -2.53 -4.93 -19.09
CA HIS A 147 -1.88 -6.09 -18.48
C HIS A 147 -0.37 -6.04 -18.71
N PHE A 148 0.38 -5.59 -17.71
CA PHE A 148 1.84 -5.56 -17.77
C PHE A 148 2.40 -6.98 -17.59
N LYS A 149 2.79 -7.62 -18.68
CA LYS A 149 3.54 -8.88 -18.64
C LYS A 149 4.95 -8.62 -18.10
N LYS A 150 5.38 -9.47 -17.17
CA LYS A 150 6.76 -9.46 -16.68
C LYS A 150 7.66 -9.89 -17.84
N ILE A 151 8.42 -8.95 -18.40
CA ILE A 151 9.46 -9.26 -19.37
C ILE A 151 10.50 -10.10 -18.62
N ARG A 152 10.57 -11.40 -18.92
CA ARG A 152 11.73 -12.21 -18.55
C ARG A 152 12.87 -11.72 -19.44
N SER A 153 13.81 -10.98 -18.88
CA SER A 153 15.11 -10.82 -19.54
C SER A 153 15.65 -12.22 -19.77
N GLN A 154 16.00 -12.56 -21.02
CA GLN A 154 16.77 -13.77 -21.30
C GLN A 154 17.96 -13.76 -20.34
N THR A 155 18.08 -14.80 -19.52
CA THR A 155 19.33 -15.06 -18.81
C THR A 155 20.35 -15.38 -19.89
N ASP A 156 21.38 -14.55 -20.02
CA ASP A 156 22.59 -14.98 -20.71
C ASP A 156 23.04 -16.30 -20.07
N ASP A 157 23.29 -17.31 -20.89
CA ASP A 157 23.83 -18.61 -20.45
C ASP A 157 25.23 -18.39 -19.88
N VAL A 158 25.31 -17.98 -18.61
CA VAL A 158 26.57 -17.92 -17.87
C VAL A 158 27.03 -19.36 -17.68
N LYS A 159 27.93 -19.81 -18.56
CA LYS A 159 28.68 -21.06 -18.39
C LYS A 159 29.25 -21.10 -16.97
N VAL A 160 28.67 -21.95 -16.13
CA VAL A 160 29.13 -22.18 -14.76
C VAL A 160 30.56 -22.71 -14.85
N LYS A 161 31.57 -21.84 -14.65
CA LYS A 161 32.94 -22.28 -14.41
C LYS A 161 32.89 -23.15 -13.14
N LYS A 162 33.23 -24.43 -13.28
CA LYS A 162 33.36 -25.38 -12.17
C LYS A 162 34.11 -24.71 -11.01
N LYS A 163 33.49 -24.67 -9.83
CA LYS A 163 34.18 -24.28 -8.59
C LYS A 163 35.42 -25.18 -8.46
N LYS A 164 36.61 -24.59 -8.26
CA LYS A 164 37.78 -25.32 -7.76
C LYS A 164 37.36 -26.00 -6.46
N SER A 165 37.64 -27.29 -6.31
CA SER A 165 37.47 -28.00 -5.04
C SER A 165 38.26 -27.26 -3.97
N PHE A 166 37.61 -26.99 -2.83
CA PHE A 166 38.32 -26.61 -1.62
C PHE A 166 38.86 -27.91 -1.01
N ASP A 167 40.05 -28.30 -1.44
CA ASP A 167 40.76 -29.42 -0.84
C ASP A 167 41.05 -29.04 0.62
N HIS A 168 40.43 -29.77 1.55
CA HIS A 168 40.78 -29.69 2.97
C HIS A 168 42.08 -30.49 3.11
N ALA A 169 43.22 -29.80 3.12
CA ALA A 169 44.47 -30.40 3.55
C ALA A 169 44.37 -30.68 5.05
N ASN A 170 44.51 -31.96 5.40
CA ASN A 170 44.67 -32.46 6.77
C ASN A 170 45.91 -31.88 7.45
#